data_AF-A0A194SC12-F1
#
_entry.id   AF-A0A194SC12-F1
#
_cell.length_a   1.000
_cell.length_b   1.000
_cell.length_c   1.000
_cell.angle_alpha   90.00
_cell.angle_beta   90.00
_cell.angle_gamma   90.00
#
_symmetry.space_group_name_H-M   'P 1'
#
loop_
_entity.id
_entity.type
_entity.pdbx_description
1 polymer ?
#
loop_
_entity_poly.entity_id
_entity_poly.type
_entity_poly.pdbx_seq_one_letter_code
_entity_poly.pdbx_strand_id
1 'polypeptide(L)'
;MNQISFTVRSSYSGYATCTSRIFLWDSDFRVVISDIDGTITKSDALGHVFTMIGRDWTHLGVAKLYTDIARNGYKLMYLTSRAIGQADTTREYLKNIKQNGFQLPDGPVIMSPDRLMTSLHREVIMRKPEVFKMACLRDIARLFGERSPFYAGFGNRITDALSYRSVDIPSSRIFTIDSNGEVKMELLELAGYKSSYIHMTDLVDQMFPPINRSAAPEYTDFNYWRAPLPAF
;
A
#
# COMPACT_ATOMS: atom_id res chain seq x y z
N MET A 1 15.15 4.25 2.12
CA MET A 1 14.95 2.83 2.48
C MET A 1 16.19 2.35 3.21
N ASN A 2 16.05 1.74 4.38
CA ASN A 2 17.18 1.24 5.15
C ASN A 2 17.17 -0.30 5.13
N GLN A 3 18.35 -0.92 5.03
CA GLN A 3 18.49 -2.37 5.13
C GLN A 3 18.99 -2.74 6.53
N ILE A 4 18.36 -3.74 7.15
CA ILE A 4 18.77 -4.30 8.43
C ILE A 4 19.11 -5.78 8.24
N SER A 5 20.10 -6.26 8.98
CA SER A 5 20.50 -7.67 8.97
C SER A 5 20.45 -8.24 10.38
N PHE A 6 19.88 -9.43 10.53
CA PHE A 6 19.85 -10.18 11.77
C PHE A 6 20.73 -11.41 11.61
N THR A 7 21.72 -11.58 12.50
CA THR A 7 22.65 -12.69 12.45
C THR A 7 22.57 -13.48 13.74
N VAL A 8 22.30 -14.79 13.63
CA VAL A 8 22.30 -15.73 14.75
C VAL A 8 23.50 -16.66 14.61
N ARG A 9 24.22 -16.87 15.70
CA ARG A 9 25.32 -17.84 15.76
C ARG A 9 24.82 -19.14 16.42
N SER A 10 24.99 -20.25 15.72
CA SER A 10 24.81 -21.60 16.23
C SER A 10 26.17 -22.26 16.43
N SER A 11 26.35 -22.98 17.54
CA SER A 11 27.55 -23.76 17.80
C SER A 11 27.76 -24.89 16.78
N TYR A 12 26.70 -25.37 16.12
CA TYR A 12 26.74 -26.47 15.17
C TYR A 12 26.81 -26.02 13.70
N SER A 13 26.12 -24.93 13.34
CA SER A 13 25.95 -24.50 11.94
C SER A 13 26.60 -23.15 11.60
N GLY A 14 27.37 -22.56 12.52
CA GLY A 14 28.06 -21.28 12.28
C GLY A 14 27.10 -20.09 12.35
N TYR A 15 27.22 -19.14 11.41
CA TYR A 15 26.38 -17.95 11.37
C TYR A 15 25.24 -18.10 10.34
N ALA A 16 24.01 -17.80 10.75
CA ALA A 16 22.87 -17.64 9.88
C ALA A 16 22.45 -16.17 9.87
N THR A 17 22.45 -15.53 8.70
CA THR A 17 22.05 -14.13 8.54
C THR A 17 20.78 -14.03 7.68
N CYS A 18 19.80 -13.27 8.13
CA CYS A 18 18.67 -12.84 7.29
C CYS A 18 18.67 -11.31 7.15
N THR A 19 18.21 -10.81 6.01
CA THR A 19 18.12 -9.37 5.74
C THR A 19 16.67 -8.93 5.62
N SER A 20 16.41 -7.68 5.98
CA SER A 20 15.09 -7.06 5.90
C SER A 20 15.19 -5.58 5.53
N ARG A 21 14.06 -4.98 5.17
CA ARG A 21 13.93 -3.55 4.88
C ARG A 21 13.16 -2.88 6.02
N ILE A 22 13.67 -1.76 6.51
CA ILE A 22 13.00 -0.93 7.50
C ILE A 22 12.66 0.44 6.90
N PHE A 23 11.44 0.89 7.18
CA PHE A 23 10.87 2.14 6.70
C PHE A 23 10.59 3.05 7.89
N LEU A 24 10.99 4.31 7.76
CA LEU A 24 10.70 5.38 8.73
C LEU A 24 9.82 6.40 8.03
N TRP A 25 8.61 6.61 8.56
CA TRP A 25 7.61 7.56 8.06
C TRP A 25 7.17 8.46 9.20
N ASP A 26 6.96 9.75 8.91
CA ASP A 26 6.41 10.68 9.89
C ASP A 26 4.92 10.37 10.14
N SER A 27 4.43 10.72 11.32
CA SER A 27 3.06 10.40 11.75
C SER A 27 1.97 11.10 10.94
N ASP A 28 2.31 12.18 10.23
CA ASP A 28 1.38 12.97 9.40
C ASP A 28 1.30 12.48 7.94
N PHE A 29 2.05 11.44 7.58
CA PHE A 29 2.03 10.89 6.22
C PHE A 29 0.71 10.23 5.90
N ARG A 30 0.27 10.44 4.65
CA ARG A 30 -0.93 9.83 4.08
C ARG A 30 -0.54 8.59 3.29
N VAL A 31 -0.97 7.43 3.76
CA VAL A 31 -0.63 6.13 3.20
C VAL A 31 -1.73 5.64 2.26
N VAL A 32 -1.34 5.19 1.08
CA VAL A 32 -2.19 4.53 0.10
C VAL A 32 -1.88 3.04 0.12
N ILE A 33 -2.89 2.24 0.44
CA ILE A 33 -2.78 0.78 0.47
C ILE A 33 -3.03 0.25 -0.94
N SER A 34 -2.22 -0.71 -1.37
CA SER A 34 -2.43 -1.44 -2.62
C SER A 34 -2.30 -2.94 -2.37
N ASP A 35 -3.36 -3.69 -2.66
CA ASP A 35 -3.23 -5.13 -2.80
C ASP A 35 -2.37 -5.47 -4.02
N ILE A 36 -1.65 -6.59 -3.98
CA ILE A 36 -0.79 -7.00 -5.10
C ILE A 36 -1.56 -7.90 -6.07
N ASP A 37 -2.10 -8.99 -5.55
CA ASP A 37 -2.67 -10.09 -6.34
C ASP A 37 -4.04 -9.69 -6.90
N GLY A 38 -4.19 -9.70 -8.23
CA GLY A 38 -5.43 -9.30 -8.91
C GLY A 38 -5.70 -7.78 -8.93
N THR A 39 -4.83 -6.98 -8.29
CA THR A 39 -4.91 -5.50 -8.27
C THR A 39 -3.78 -4.86 -9.07
N ILE A 40 -2.53 -5.23 -8.77
CA ILE A 40 -1.37 -4.89 -9.60
C ILE A 40 -1.21 -5.95 -10.69
N THR A 41 -1.28 -7.23 -10.31
CA THR A 41 -1.29 -8.35 -11.25
C THR A 41 -2.70 -8.58 -11.79
N LYS A 42 -2.83 -9.12 -13.00
CA LYS A 42 -4.17 -9.39 -13.59
C LYS A 42 -4.91 -10.59 -12.99
N SER A 43 -4.26 -11.44 -12.19
CA SER A 43 -4.90 -12.62 -11.59
C SER A 43 -4.17 -13.18 -10.38
N ASP A 44 -4.95 -13.78 -9.47
CA ASP A 44 -4.51 -14.30 -8.18
C ASP A 44 -3.65 -15.58 -8.28
N ALA A 45 -3.99 -16.49 -9.20
CA ALA A 45 -3.39 -17.84 -9.26
C ALA A 45 -2.22 -17.96 -10.26
N LEU A 46 -2.16 -17.08 -11.26
CA LEU A 46 -1.20 -17.17 -12.36
C LEU A 46 0.00 -16.24 -12.19
N GLY A 47 -0.06 -15.31 -11.23
CA GLY A 47 1.04 -14.38 -10.92
C GLY A 47 2.34 -15.05 -10.49
N HIS A 48 2.30 -16.25 -9.91
CA HIS A 48 3.50 -17.04 -9.58
C HIS A 48 4.11 -17.76 -10.79
N VAL A 49 3.30 -18.10 -11.80
CA VAL A 49 3.71 -18.90 -12.97
C VAL A 49 4.24 -18.00 -14.09
N PHE A 50 3.62 -16.85 -14.34
CA PHE A 50 4.01 -15.98 -15.47
C PHE A 50 5.16 -15.02 -15.16
N THR A 51 5.49 -14.78 -13.89
CA THR A 51 6.75 -14.10 -13.52
C THR A 51 7.98 -14.81 -14.07
N MET A 52 7.91 -16.14 -14.23
CA MET A 52 9.01 -16.93 -14.80
C MET A 52 9.09 -16.82 -16.35
N ILE A 53 8.04 -16.31 -17.02
CA ILE A 53 7.93 -16.28 -18.49
C ILE A 53 8.26 -14.89 -19.06
N GLY A 54 8.56 -13.88 -18.21
CA GLY A 54 9.07 -12.58 -18.66
C GLY A 54 8.07 -11.72 -19.45
N ARG A 55 6.78 -12.06 -19.41
CA ARG A 55 5.71 -11.21 -19.96
C ARG A 55 5.11 -10.36 -18.85
N ASP A 56 4.97 -9.06 -19.12
CA ASP A 56 4.31 -8.14 -18.19
C ASP A 56 2.85 -8.57 -17.99
N TRP A 57 2.55 -9.06 -16.79
CA TRP A 57 1.23 -9.57 -16.39
C TRP A 57 0.56 -8.63 -15.38
N THR A 58 0.82 -7.34 -15.52
CA THR A 58 0.26 -6.28 -14.67
C THR A 58 -0.84 -5.50 -15.39
N HIS A 59 -1.73 -4.86 -14.63
CA HIS A 59 -2.71 -3.94 -15.21
C HIS A 59 -2.01 -2.72 -15.81
N LEU A 60 -2.40 -2.34 -17.04
CA LEU A 60 -1.76 -1.24 -17.75
C LEU A 60 -2.03 0.09 -17.04
N GLY A 61 -0.98 0.90 -16.86
CA GLY A 61 -1.08 2.24 -16.28
C GLY A 61 -0.88 2.30 -14.77
N VAL A 62 -0.86 1.16 -14.07
CA VAL A 62 -0.67 1.11 -12.61
C VAL A 62 0.65 1.76 -12.17
N ALA A 63 1.74 1.53 -12.92
CA ALA A 63 3.04 2.10 -12.57
C ALA A 63 3.07 3.63 -12.68
N LYS A 64 2.41 4.18 -13.72
CA LYS A 64 2.29 5.64 -13.89
C LYS A 64 1.43 6.24 -12.78
N LEU A 65 0.23 5.69 -12.55
CA LEU A 65 -0.68 6.19 -11.51
C LEU A 65 0.01 6.21 -10.15
N TYR A 66 0.66 5.10 -9.74
CA TYR A 66 1.28 5.03 -8.42
C TYR A 66 2.49 5.97 -8.32
N THR A 67 3.24 6.15 -9.41
CA THR A 67 4.31 7.17 -9.46
C THR A 67 3.75 8.57 -9.23
N ASP A 68 2.65 8.92 -9.89
CA ASP A 68 2.05 10.26 -9.78
C ASP A 68 1.42 10.47 -8.40
N ILE A 69 0.77 9.46 -7.81
CA ILE A 69 0.33 9.47 -6.40
C ILE A 69 1.50 9.72 -5.44
N ALA A 70 2.63 9.03 -5.64
CA ALA A 70 3.81 9.20 -4.80
C ALA A 70 4.44 10.60 -4.96
N ARG A 71 4.44 11.15 -6.18
CA ARG A 71 4.89 12.53 -6.45
C ARG A 71 4.05 13.58 -5.73
N ASN A 72 2.77 13.32 -5.53
CA ASN A 72 1.88 14.17 -4.73
C ASN A 72 2.11 14.06 -3.21
N GLY A 73 3.11 13.29 -2.77
CA GLY A 73 3.55 13.24 -1.37
C GLY A 73 2.93 12.10 -0.54
N TYR A 74 2.11 11.25 -1.16
CA TYR A 74 1.53 10.06 -0.54
C TYR A 74 2.56 8.93 -0.47
N LYS A 75 2.42 8.03 0.52
CA LYS A 75 3.25 6.83 0.65
C LYS A 75 2.50 5.59 0.20
N LEU A 76 3.12 4.77 -0.63
CA LEU A 76 2.55 3.49 -1.04
C LEU A 76 2.94 2.41 -0.03
N MET A 77 1.96 1.63 0.40
CA MET A 77 2.14 0.39 1.17
C MET A 77 1.47 -0.75 0.42
N TYR A 78 2.22 -1.81 0.15
CA TYR A 78 1.73 -2.98 -0.56
C TYR A 78 1.29 -4.06 0.42
N LEU A 79 0.17 -4.71 0.16
CA LEU A 79 -0.40 -5.78 0.97
C LEU A 79 -0.60 -7.02 0.09
N THR A 80 -0.33 -8.22 0.61
CA THR A 80 -0.60 -9.49 -0.08
C THR A 80 -0.87 -10.59 0.92
N SER A 81 -1.71 -11.54 0.54
CA SER A 81 -1.92 -12.78 1.29
C SER A 81 -0.85 -13.85 1.03
N ARG A 82 0.13 -13.60 0.15
CA ARG A 82 1.30 -14.47 -0.04
C ARG A 82 2.05 -14.65 1.28
N ALA A 83 2.60 -15.83 1.48
CA ALA A 83 3.35 -16.15 2.69
C ALA A 83 4.68 -15.38 2.75
N ILE A 84 5.12 -14.99 3.94
CA ILE A 84 6.39 -14.28 4.15
C ILE A 84 7.62 -15.06 3.63
N GLY A 85 7.54 -16.39 3.51
CA GLY A 85 8.58 -17.19 2.85
C GLY A 85 8.81 -16.83 1.37
N GLN A 86 7.90 -16.11 0.73
CA GLN A 86 7.98 -15.65 -0.66
C GLN A 86 8.37 -14.15 -0.76
N ALA A 87 8.89 -13.56 0.31
CA ALA A 87 9.11 -12.13 0.39
C ALA A 87 10.14 -11.60 -0.60
N ASP A 88 11.26 -12.31 -0.79
CA ASP A 88 12.30 -11.87 -1.74
C ASP A 88 11.78 -11.86 -3.18
N THR A 89 11.16 -12.95 -3.61
CA THR A 89 10.55 -13.06 -4.95
C THR A 89 9.48 -12.00 -5.19
N THR A 90 8.64 -11.73 -4.19
CA THR A 90 7.56 -10.73 -4.34
C THR A 90 8.12 -9.31 -4.42
N ARG A 91 9.10 -8.97 -3.59
CA ARG A 91 9.77 -7.65 -3.64
C ARG A 91 10.54 -7.44 -4.94
N GLU A 92 11.25 -8.46 -5.40
CA GLU A 92 11.97 -8.42 -6.67
C GLU A 92 11.02 -8.25 -7.85
N TYR A 93 9.90 -8.97 -7.83
CA TYR A 93 8.85 -8.81 -8.82
C TYR A 93 8.32 -7.38 -8.89
N LEU A 94 7.89 -6.80 -7.76
CA LEU A 94 7.40 -5.42 -7.73
C LEU A 94 8.44 -4.43 -8.25
N LYS A 95 9.70 -4.61 -7.86
CA LYS A 95 10.82 -3.78 -8.33
C LYS A 95 10.99 -3.88 -9.85
N ASN A 96 10.75 -5.03 -10.46
CA ASN A 96 10.94 -5.23 -11.90
C ASN A 96 9.74 -4.80 -12.76
N ILE A 97 8.61 -4.40 -12.16
CA ILE A 97 7.47 -3.85 -12.90
C ILE A 97 7.85 -2.47 -13.46
N LYS A 98 7.90 -2.38 -14.79
CA LYS A 98 8.17 -1.14 -15.52
C LYS A 98 7.22 -1.00 -16.71
N GLN A 99 6.46 0.09 -16.73
CA GLN A 99 5.51 0.40 -17.80
C GLN A 99 5.80 1.80 -18.36
N ASN A 100 6.06 1.92 -19.66
CA ASN A 100 6.26 3.20 -20.34
C ASN A 100 7.26 4.15 -19.63
N GLY A 101 8.35 3.60 -19.07
CA GLY A 101 9.36 4.36 -18.34
C GLY A 101 9.07 4.61 -16.85
N PHE A 102 7.87 4.27 -16.37
CA PHE A 102 7.48 4.36 -14.97
C PHE A 102 7.73 3.03 -14.24
N GLN A 103 8.07 3.12 -12.97
CA GLN A 103 8.29 1.99 -12.06
C GLN A 103 7.44 2.19 -10.82
N LEU A 104 7.02 1.11 -10.17
CA LEU A 104 6.28 1.21 -8.92
C LEU A 104 7.13 1.94 -7.85
N PRO A 105 6.53 2.87 -7.06
CA PRO A 105 7.23 3.51 -5.95
C PRO A 105 7.68 2.49 -4.90
N ASP A 106 8.83 2.75 -4.28
CA ASP A 106 9.27 1.95 -3.14
C ASP A 106 8.29 2.09 -1.95
N GLY A 107 8.00 0.96 -1.32
CA GLY A 107 7.12 0.89 -0.16
C GLY A 107 7.29 -0.42 0.63
N PRO A 108 6.84 -0.45 1.89
CA PRO A 108 6.77 -1.69 2.66
C PRO A 108 5.80 -2.66 1.98
N VAL A 109 6.18 -3.95 2.01
CA VAL A 109 5.36 -5.06 1.51
C VAL A 109 4.94 -5.89 2.72
N ILE A 110 3.66 -5.80 3.05
CA ILE A 110 3.03 -6.50 4.16
C ILE A 110 2.50 -7.84 3.63
N MET A 111 2.92 -8.93 4.26
CA MET A 111 2.68 -10.29 3.79
C MET A 111 2.02 -11.13 4.88
N SER A 112 1.29 -12.17 4.47
CA SER A 112 0.73 -13.13 5.41
C SER A 112 1.85 -13.87 6.15
N PRO A 113 1.75 -14.05 7.48
CA PRO A 113 2.69 -14.87 8.22
C PRO A 113 2.65 -16.31 7.67
N ASP A 114 3.83 -16.90 7.47
CA ASP A 114 3.95 -18.25 6.92
C ASP A 114 3.44 -19.31 7.92
N ARG A 115 3.46 -20.57 7.49
CA ARG A 115 3.14 -21.81 8.21
C ARG A 115 3.90 -22.02 9.53
N LEU A 116 4.63 -21.03 10.06
CA LEU A 116 5.34 -21.07 11.34
C LEU A 116 4.47 -20.62 12.54
N MET A 117 3.28 -20.05 12.32
CA MET A 117 2.32 -19.70 13.38
C MET A 117 1.77 -20.94 14.11
N THR A 118 1.26 -20.84 15.34
CA THR A 118 0.57 -21.94 16.05
C THR A 118 -0.67 -22.44 15.30
N SER A 119 -1.04 -23.73 15.40
CA SER A 119 -2.07 -24.36 14.52
C SER A 119 -3.44 -23.68 14.52
N LEU A 120 -3.87 -23.08 15.64
CA LEU A 120 -5.16 -22.37 15.74
C LEU A 120 -5.18 -21.06 14.93
N HIS A 121 -4.13 -20.26 15.01
CA HIS A 121 -3.99 -19.05 14.17
C HIS A 121 -3.89 -19.41 12.68
N ARG A 122 -3.26 -20.55 12.36
CA ARG A 122 -3.19 -21.04 10.98
C ARG A 122 -4.58 -21.28 10.41
N GLU A 123 -5.45 -21.99 11.14
CA GLU A 123 -6.77 -22.35 10.63
C GLU A 123 -7.66 -21.12 10.36
N VAL A 124 -7.63 -20.14 11.27
CA VAL A 124 -8.41 -18.90 11.10
C VAL A 124 -7.88 -18.05 9.94
N ILE A 125 -6.57 -17.83 9.86
CA ILE A 125 -5.95 -17.02 8.79
C ILE A 125 -6.11 -17.68 7.41
N MET A 126 -5.97 -19.01 7.35
CA MET A 126 -6.15 -19.78 6.11
C MET A 126 -7.61 -19.83 5.64
N ARG A 127 -8.57 -19.87 6.57
CA ARG A 127 -10.01 -19.90 6.22
C ARG A 127 -10.59 -18.51 5.97
N LYS A 128 -9.96 -17.45 6.50
CA LYS A 128 -10.44 -16.06 6.43
C LYS A 128 -9.28 -15.09 6.19
N PRO A 129 -8.71 -15.03 4.97
CA PRO A 129 -7.61 -14.12 4.64
C PRO A 129 -7.93 -12.64 4.92
N GLU A 130 -9.20 -12.25 4.84
CA GLU A 130 -9.71 -10.93 5.19
C GLU A 130 -9.50 -10.56 6.67
N VAL A 131 -9.54 -11.55 7.57
CA VAL A 131 -9.29 -11.34 9.01
C VAL A 131 -7.84 -10.94 9.23
N PHE A 132 -6.90 -11.53 8.48
CA PHE A 132 -5.50 -11.13 8.53
C PHE A 132 -5.31 -9.69 8.02
N LYS A 133 -5.86 -9.35 6.84
CA LYS A 133 -5.72 -7.99 6.27
C LYS A 133 -6.27 -6.94 7.26
N MET A 134 -7.46 -7.16 7.80
CA MET A 134 -8.06 -6.26 8.81
C MET A 134 -7.22 -6.13 10.08
N ALA A 135 -6.70 -7.23 10.61
CA ALA A 135 -5.88 -7.21 11.83
C ALA A 135 -4.57 -6.45 11.58
N CYS A 136 -3.88 -6.76 10.49
CA CYS A 136 -2.61 -6.15 10.16
C CYS A 136 -2.75 -4.65 9.89
N LEU A 137 -3.79 -4.23 9.16
CA LEU A 137 -4.04 -2.80 8.91
C LEU A 137 -4.36 -2.06 10.20
N ARG A 138 -5.14 -2.65 11.12
CA ARG A 138 -5.41 -2.06 12.44
C ARG A 138 -4.14 -1.91 13.27
N ASP A 139 -3.27 -2.91 13.28
CA ASP A 139 -2.00 -2.85 14.00
C ASP A 139 -1.07 -1.78 13.43
N ILE A 140 -1.04 -1.63 12.10
CA ILE A 140 -0.30 -0.53 11.45
C ILE A 140 -0.91 0.83 11.79
N ALA A 141 -2.24 0.99 11.74
CA ALA A 141 -2.90 2.25 12.09
C ALA A 141 -2.54 2.72 13.50
N ARG A 142 -2.46 1.78 14.46
CA ARG A 142 -2.07 2.07 15.86
C ARG A 142 -0.65 2.63 16.00
N LEU A 143 0.25 2.35 15.05
CA LEU A 143 1.59 2.94 15.05
C LEU A 143 1.59 4.45 14.81
N PHE A 144 0.50 5.01 14.25
CA PHE A 144 0.37 6.43 13.91
C PHE A 144 -0.41 7.24 14.95
N GLY A 145 -0.74 6.64 16.10
CA GLY A 145 -1.45 7.29 17.20
C GLY A 145 -2.97 7.34 16.96
N GLU A 146 -3.58 8.49 17.24
CA GLU A 146 -5.04 8.65 17.24
C GLU A 146 -5.67 8.78 15.84
N ARG A 147 -4.87 9.13 14.82
CA ARG A 147 -5.36 9.35 13.46
C ARG A 147 -4.97 8.16 12.58
N SER A 148 -5.94 7.63 11.84
CA SER A 148 -5.64 6.64 10.80
C SER A 148 -4.73 7.29 9.73
N PRO A 149 -3.59 6.67 9.39
CA PRO A 149 -2.68 7.20 8.37
C PRO A 149 -3.22 6.96 6.95
N PHE A 150 -4.24 6.10 6.81
CA PHE A 150 -4.66 5.60 5.52
C PHE A 150 -5.58 6.58 4.79
N TYR A 151 -5.19 6.93 3.58
CA TYR A 151 -5.92 7.86 2.72
C TYR A 151 -6.83 7.15 1.72
N ALA A 152 -6.34 6.06 1.11
CA ALA A 152 -7.04 5.31 0.06
C ALA A 152 -6.58 3.86 0.03
N GLY A 153 -7.39 3.00 -0.60
CA GLY A 153 -7.09 1.58 -0.79
C GLY A 153 -7.42 1.11 -2.20
N PHE A 154 -6.51 0.36 -2.83
CA PHE A 154 -6.72 -0.34 -4.09
C PHE A 154 -6.75 -1.85 -3.82
N GLY A 155 -7.83 -2.52 -4.22
CA GLY A 155 -8.00 -3.96 -4.05
C GLY A 155 -8.83 -4.56 -5.20
N ASN A 156 -8.99 -5.89 -5.24
CA ASN A 156 -9.76 -6.57 -6.29
C ASN A 156 -10.96 -7.34 -5.73
N ARG A 157 -11.03 -7.53 -4.42
CA ARG A 157 -12.11 -8.26 -3.76
C ARG A 157 -12.94 -7.35 -2.88
N ILE A 158 -14.21 -7.69 -2.70
CA ILE A 158 -15.11 -7.05 -1.73
C ILE A 158 -14.51 -7.11 -0.32
N THR A 159 -13.80 -8.19 0.01
CA THR A 159 -13.09 -8.34 1.29
C THR A 159 -11.99 -7.31 1.50
N ASP A 160 -11.36 -6.81 0.45
CA ASP A 160 -10.36 -5.74 0.55
C ASP A 160 -11.03 -4.43 0.92
N ALA A 161 -12.15 -4.11 0.25
CA ALA A 161 -12.96 -2.94 0.57
C ALA A 161 -13.43 -2.96 2.03
N LEU A 162 -13.89 -4.12 2.53
CA LEU A 162 -14.24 -4.28 3.95
C LEU A 162 -13.03 -4.07 4.86
N SER A 163 -11.85 -4.55 4.47
CA SER A 163 -10.61 -4.38 5.24
C SER A 163 -10.20 -2.92 5.34
N TYR A 164 -10.29 -2.18 4.24
CA TYR A 164 -9.97 -0.75 4.17
C TYR A 164 -10.96 0.11 4.96
N ARG A 165 -12.26 -0.21 4.89
CA ARG A 165 -13.29 0.47 5.70
C ARG A 165 -13.07 0.27 7.20
N SER A 166 -12.52 -0.87 7.61
CA SER A 166 -12.25 -1.16 9.04
C SER A 166 -11.15 -0.30 9.66
N VAL A 167 -10.41 0.45 8.84
CA VAL A 167 -9.35 1.39 9.26
C VAL A 167 -9.62 2.82 8.76
N ASP A 168 -10.91 3.17 8.70
CA ASP A 168 -11.43 4.52 8.43
C ASP A 168 -11.15 5.08 7.03
N ILE A 169 -10.88 4.23 6.04
CA ILE A 169 -10.82 4.69 4.64
C ILE A 169 -12.26 4.88 4.12
N PRO A 170 -12.64 6.08 3.66
CA PRO A 170 -13.98 6.32 3.13
C PRO A 170 -14.20 5.54 1.83
N SER A 171 -15.42 5.06 1.59
CA SER A 171 -15.78 4.34 0.36
C SER A 171 -15.44 5.08 -0.94
N SER A 172 -15.48 6.41 -0.93
CA SER A 172 -15.10 7.25 -2.07
C SER A 172 -13.60 7.20 -2.41
N ARG A 173 -12.78 6.58 -1.55
CA ARG A 173 -11.33 6.37 -1.74
C ARG A 173 -10.94 4.90 -1.72
N ILE A 174 -11.91 4.02 -1.91
CA ILE A 174 -11.68 2.59 -2.10
C ILE A 174 -11.93 2.28 -3.57
N PHE A 175 -10.89 1.76 -4.22
CA PHE A 175 -10.88 1.43 -5.63
C PHE A 175 -10.86 -0.09 -5.75
N THR A 176 -11.89 -0.65 -6.40
CA THR A 176 -11.99 -2.09 -6.67
C THR A 176 -11.72 -2.35 -8.14
N ILE A 177 -10.71 -3.18 -8.43
CA ILE A 177 -10.25 -3.45 -9.79
C ILE A 177 -10.75 -4.83 -10.22
N ASP A 178 -11.34 -4.91 -11.40
CA ASP A 178 -11.72 -6.18 -12.00
C ASP A 178 -10.58 -6.78 -12.85
N SER A 179 -10.77 -8.02 -13.30
CA SER A 179 -9.77 -8.72 -14.12
C SER A 179 -9.48 -8.07 -15.48
N ASN A 180 -10.38 -7.21 -15.97
CA ASN A 180 -10.20 -6.47 -17.22
C ASN A 180 -9.42 -5.16 -17.00
N GLY A 181 -9.19 -4.76 -15.75
CA GLY A 181 -8.57 -3.50 -15.37
C GLY A 181 -9.54 -2.32 -15.31
N GLU A 182 -10.85 -2.60 -15.27
CA GLU A 182 -11.84 -1.58 -14.94
C GLU A 182 -11.75 -1.29 -13.43
N VAL A 183 -11.65 -0.01 -13.10
CA VAL A 183 -11.64 0.46 -11.72
C VAL A 183 -13.03 0.96 -11.36
N LYS A 184 -13.59 0.35 -10.31
CA LYS A 184 -14.88 0.68 -9.73
C LYS A 184 -14.69 1.44 -8.42
N MET A 185 -15.49 2.48 -8.24
CA MET A 185 -15.68 3.16 -6.96
C MET A 185 -17.15 2.99 -6.59
N GLU A 186 -17.44 2.62 -5.34
CA GLU A 186 -18.81 2.31 -4.89
C GLU A 186 -19.84 3.38 -5.29
N LEU A 187 -19.47 4.67 -5.17
CA LEU A 187 -20.31 5.81 -5.56
C LEU A 187 -20.46 6.03 -7.08
N LEU A 188 -19.42 5.73 -7.87
CA LEU A 188 -19.45 5.90 -9.33
C LEU A 188 -20.11 4.73 -10.04
N GLU A 189 -20.02 3.53 -9.47
CA GLU A 189 -20.69 2.34 -9.98
C GLU A 189 -22.21 2.50 -9.93
N LEU A 190 -22.74 3.12 -8.87
CA LEU A 190 -24.16 3.51 -8.77
C LEU A 190 -24.59 4.49 -9.87
N ALA A 191 -23.66 5.29 -10.39
CA ALA A 191 -23.89 6.24 -11.49
C ALA A 191 -23.50 5.65 -12.86
N GLY A 192 -23.12 4.37 -12.94
CA GLY A 192 -22.78 3.68 -14.19
C GLY A 192 -21.43 4.07 -14.81
N TYR A 193 -20.57 4.81 -14.08
CA TYR A 193 -19.27 5.23 -14.59
C TYR A 193 -18.22 4.13 -14.36
N LYS A 194 -17.57 3.73 -15.46
CA LYS A 194 -16.41 2.84 -15.47
C LYS A 194 -15.13 3.66 -15.63
N SER A 195 -14.13 3.39 -14.80
CA SER A 195 -12.81 4.02 -14.91
C SER A 195 -11.74 2.96 -15.20
N SER A 196 -10.50 3.39 -15.42
CA SER A 196 -9.31 2.53 -15.55
C SER A 196 -8.14 3.22 -14.85
N TYR A 197 -7.04 2.50 -14.60
CA TYR A 197 -5.83 3.13 -14.06
C TYR A 197 -5.34 4.30 -14.92
N ILE A 198 -5.49 4.22 -16.24
CA ILE A 198 -5.11 5.28 -17.17
C ILE A 198 -6.01 6.51 -16.96
N HIS A 199 -7.33 6.35 -16.98
CA HIS A 199 -8.26 7.48 -16.77
C HIS A 199 -8.14 8.09 -15.37
N MET A 200 -7.89 7.27 -14.34
CA MET A 200 -7.62 7.76 -12.99
C MET A 200 -6.35 8.61 -12.94
N THR A 201 -5.37 8.30 -13.80
CA THR A 201 -4.12 9.06 -13.85
C THR A 201 -4.38 10.50 -14.32
N ASP A 202 -5.33 10.71 -15.23
CA ASP A 202 -5.69 12.05 -15.71
C ASP A 202 -6.37 12.90 -14.61
N LEU A 203 -6.95 12.25 -13.61
CA LEU A 203 -7.64 12.88 -12.47
C LEU A 203 -6.82 12.79 -11.17
N VAL A 204 -5.56 12.38 -11.24
CA VAL A 204 -4.75 12.05 -10.05
C VAL A 204 -4.64 13.21 -9.07
N ASP A 205 -4.50 14.45 -9.55
CA ASP A 205 -4.37 15.63 -8.68
C ASP A 205 -5.70 16.01 -8.00
N GLN A 206 -6.83 15.63 -8.58
CA GLN A 206 -8.14 15.84 -7.96
C GLN A 206 -8.40 14.78 -6.88
N MET A 207 -8.01 13.53 -7.16
CA MET A 207 -8.23 12.39 -6.28
C MET A 207 -7.20 12.28 -5.16
N PHE A 208 -5.95 12.66 -5.45
CA PHE A 208 -4.79 12.67 -4.57
C PHE A 208 -4.11 14.04 -4.64
N PRO A 209 -4.72 15.11 -4.09
CA PRO A 209 -4.16 16.46 -4.16
C PRO A 209 -2.74 16.52 -3.61
N PRO A 210 -1.83 17.28 -4.25
CA PRO A 210 -0.47 17.47 -3.77
C PRO A 210 -0.43 17.91 -2.30
N ILE A 211 0.29 17.17 -1.47
CA ILE A 211 0.53 17.53 -0.08
C ILE A 211 1.63 18.59 -0.07
N ASN A 212 1.26 19.87 -0.02
CA ASN A 212 2.21 20.97 0.14
C ASN A 212 2.95 20.83 1.47
N ARG A 213 4.15 20.26 1.43
CA ARG A 213 5.11 20.23 2.53
C ARG A 213 6.12 21.37 2.47
N SER A 214 5.96 22.30 1.52
CA SER A 214 6.56 23.62 1.63
C SER A 214 6.06 24.21 2.94
N ALA A 215 6.92 24.12 3.95
CA ALA A 215 6.69 24.55 5.32
C ALA A 215 5.83 25.81 5.32
N ALA A 216 4.65 25.75 5.94
CA ALA A 216 4.13 26.96 6.53
C ALA A 216 5.26 27.43 7.45
N PRO A 217 5.90 28.58 7.21
CA PRO A 217 7.02 29.00 8.02
C PRO A 217 6.51 29.05 9.46
N GLU A 218 7.17 28.34 10.38
CA GLU A 218 6.84 28.37 11.81
C GLU A 218 6.82 29.83 12.32
N TYR A 219 7.62 30.68 11.67
CA TYR A 219 7.68 32.12 11.85
C TYR A 219 7.31 32.83 10.54
N THR A 220 6.15 33.47 10.52
CA THR A 220 5.78 34.44 9.47
C THR A 220 5.60 35.83 10.09
N ASP A 221 5.62 36.87 9.26
CA ASP A 221 5.25 38.25 9.65
C ASP A 221 3.84 38.35 10.25
N PHE A 222 2.98 37.38 9.95
CA PHE A 222 1.63 37.32 10.49
C PHE A 222 1.58 36.66 11.88
N ASN A 223 2.49 35.72 12.18
CA ASN A 223 2.42 34.86 13.36
C ASN A 223 3.40 35.28 14.47
N TYR A 224 4.58 35.77 14.11
CA TYR A 224 5.68 36.02 15.07
C TYR A 224 5.90 37.50 15.35
N TRP A 225 5.76 38.36 14.34
CA TRP A 225 6.05 39.79 14.45
C TRP A 225 4.84 40.66 14.76
N ARG A 226 3.63 40.09 14.89
CA ARG A 226 2.43 40.86 15.26
C ARG A 226 2.36 41.13 16.75
N ALA A 227 2.01 42.37 17.10
CA ALA A 227 1.66 42.71 18.47
C ALA A 227 0.42 41.90 18.92
N PRO A 228 0.40 41.41 20.17
CA PRO A 228 -0.73 40.67 20.71
C PRO A 228 -2.01 41.51 20.68
N LEU A 229 -3.16 40.85 20.52
CA LEU A 229 -4.45 41.52 20.54
C LEU A 229 -4.68 42.17 21.92
N PRO A 230 -5.33 43.35 21.98
CA PRO A 230 -5.69 43.99 23.24
C PRO A 230 -6.53 43.04 24.11
N ALA A 231 -6.21 42.97 25.41
CA ALA A 231 -7.05 42.25 26.36
C ALA A 231 -8.39 43.01 26.52
N PHE A 232 -9.49 42.28 26.43
CA PHE A 232 -10.85 42.77 26.73
C PHE A 232 -11.09 42.80 28.24
#